data_AF-A0A519BAB3-F1
#
_entry.id   AF-A0A519BAB3-F1
#
_cell.length_a   1.000
_cell.length_b   1.000
_cell.length_c   1.000
_cell.angle_alpha   90.00
_cell.angle_beta   90.00
_cell.angle_gamma   90.00
#
_symmetry.space_group_name_H-M   'P 1'
#
loop_
_entity.id
_entity.type
_entity.pdbx_description
1 polymer ?
#
loop_
_entity_poly.entity_id
_entity_poly.type
_entity_poly.pdbx_seq_one_letter_code
_entity_poly.pdbx_strand_id
1 'polypeptide(L)'
;MLTITKEDIKNIFYANLFYEIHKTEEIISLFKKKYGKNFEEFEKDAKNGKENFEIWDDYIEWKAYKKTLEKLKKDEKDLASGNIRLPQ
;
A
#
# COMPACT_ATOMS: atom_id res chain seq x y z
N MET A 1 15.96 -29.66 -16.89
CA MET A 1 14.88 -28.83 -17.46
C MET A 1 13.97 -28.47 -16.30
N LEU A 2 13.79 -27.18 -15.98
CA LEU A 2 12.91 -26.74 -14.91
C LEU A 2 11.48 -26.66 -15.45
N THR A 3 10.53 -27.35 -14.81
CA THR A 3 9.12 -27.31 -15.16
C THR A 3 8.42 -26.41 -14.16
N ILE A 4 7.97 -25.23 -14.60
CA ILE A 4 7.21 -24.29 -13.76
C ILE A 4 5.73 -24.57 -13.96
N THR A 5 5.00 -24.79 -12.87
CA THR A 5 3.55 -25.01 -12.91
C THR A 5 2.79 -23.70 -12.75
N LYS A 6 1.49 -23.72 -13.10
CA LYS A 6 0.59 -22.58 -12.87
C LYS A 6 0.50 -22.21 -11.37
N GLU A 7 0.59 -23.20 -10.49
CA GLU A 7 0.56 -22.99 -9.04
C GLU A 7 1.84 -22.27 -8.57
N ASP A 8 3.00 -22.63 -9.13
CA ASP A 8 4.26 -21.95 -8.82
C ASP A 8 4.21 -20.47 -9.21
N ILE A 9 3.65 -20.17 -10.39
CA ILE A 9 3.44 -18.79 -10.85
C ILE A 9 2.51 -18.04 -9.89
N LYS A 10 1.40 -18.67 -9.50
CA LYS A 10 0.43 -18.08 -8.55
C LYS A 10 1.07 -17.77 -7.20
N ASN A 11 1.89 -18.68 -6.68
CA ASN A 11 2.61 -18.50 -5.42
C ASN A 11 3.61 -17.34 -5.48
N ILE A 12 4.32 -17.17 -6.61
CA ILE A 12 5.21 -16.01 -6.82
C ILE A 12 4.42 -14.70 -6.81
N PHE A 13 3.26 -14.66 -7.49
CA PHE A 13 2.40 -13.47 -7.46
C PHE A 13 1.90 -13.16 -6.06
N TYR A 14 1.46 -14.16 -5.29
CA TYR A 14 1.06 -13.96 -3.89
C TYR A 14 2.22 -13.44 -3.04
N ALA A 15 3.41 -14.04 -3.16
CA ALA A 15 4.59 -13.62 -2.40
C ALA A 15 4.95 -12.15 -2.69
N ASN A 16 4.93 -11.75 -3.96
CA ASN A 16 5.16 -10.36 -4.36
C ASN A 16 4.07 -9.42 -3.83
N LEU A 17 2.81 -9.82 -3.90
CA LEU A 17 1.70 -9.03 -3.41
C LEU A 17 1.80 -8.80 -1.89
N PHE A 18 2.08 -9.86 -1.12
CA PHE A 18 2.28 -9.75 0.33
C PHE A 18 3.49 -8.90 0.68
N TYR A 19 4.58 -9.03 -0.07
CA TYR A 19 5.76 -8.19 0.09
C TYR A 19 5.43 -6.69 -0.08
N GLU A 20 4.72 -6.33 -1.16
CA GLU A 20 4.36 -4.94 -1.42
C GLU A 20 3.35 -4.40 -0.39
N ILE A 21 2.40 -5.23 0.06
CA ILE A 21 1.49 -4.89 1.16
C ILE A 21 2.29 -4.57 2.43
N HIS A 22 3.18 -5.47 2.84
CA HIS A 22 3.95 -5.31 4.06
C HIS A 22 4.84 -4.07 4.01
N LYS A 23 5.55 -3.87 2.89
CA LYS A 23 6.36 -2.67 2.66
C LYS A 23 5.55 -1.38 2.76
N THR A 24 4.35 -1.36 2.16
CA THR A 24 3.46 -0.21 2.21
C THR A 24 2.94 0.05 3.62
N GLU A 25 2.57 -1.01 4.36
CA GLU A 25 2.13 -0.92 5.76
C GLU A 25 3.24 -0.36 6.67
N GLU A 26 4.50 -0.77 6.46
CA GLU A 26 5.65 -0.25 7.20
C GLU A 26 5.86 1.25 6.96
N ILE A 27 5.77 1.73 5.72
CA ILE A 27 5.88 3.16 5.41
C ILE A 27 4.75 3.95 6.08
N ILE A 28 3.51 3.46 6.01
CA ILE A 28 2.38 4.07 6.73
C ILE A 28 2.63 4.07 8.25
N SER A 29 3.22 3.01 8.80
CA SER A 29 3.59 2.92 10.22
C SER A 29 4.63 3.96 10.62
N LEU A 30 5.62 4.24 9.76
CA LEU A 30 6.61 5.30 9.98
C LEU A 30 5.96 6.67 10.04
N PHE A 31 5.00 6.98 9.16
CA PHE A 31 4.25 8.23 9.23
C PHE A 31 3.41 8.34 10.51
N LYS A 32 2.72 7.25 10.90
CA LYS A 32 1.98 7.21 12.18
C LYS A 32 2.90 7.47 13.37
N LYS A 33 4.12 6.93 13.35
CA LYS A 33 5.14 7.18 14.39
C LYS A 33 5.66 8.62 14.35
N LYS A 34 5.94 9.17 13.16
CA LYS A 34 6.41 10.56 12.97
C LYS A 34 5.42 11.57 13.55
N TYR A 35 4.13 11.37 13.30
CA TYR A 35 3.08 12.34 13.67
C TYR A 35 2.30 11.99 14.93
N GLY A 36 2.42 10.76 15.44
CA GLY A 36 1.67 10.27 16.60
C GLY A 36 0.15 10.20 16.37
N LYS A 37 -0.28 10.12 15.11
CA LYS A 37 -1.67 10.28 14.66
C LYS A 37 -2.03 9.28 13.58
N ASN A 38 -3.31 9.03 13.38
CA ASN A 38 -3.76 8.38 12.15
C ASN A 38 -3.77 9.36 10.97
N PHE A 39 -3.98 8.84 9.75
CA PHE A 39 -3.94 9.65 8.54
C PHE A 39 -5.06 10.70 8.52
N GLU A 40 -6.26 10.36 9.00
CA GLU A 40 -7.42 11.25 9.00
C GLU A 40 -7.24 12.45 9.94
N GLU A 41 -6.61 12.23 11.10
CA GLU A 41 -6.23 13.29 12.03
C GLU A 41 -5.14 14.17 11.42
N PHE A 42 -4.09 13.56 10.88
CA PHE A 42 -2.99 14.27 10.23
C PHE A 42 -3.48 15.08 9.02
N GLU A 43 -4.37 14.54 8.18
CA GLU A 43 -4.93 15.22 7.01
C GLU A 43 -5.69 16.49 7.41
N LYS A 44 -6.44 16.46 8.51
CA LYS A 44 -7.15 17.65 9.03
C LYS A 44 -6.14 18.73 9.45
N ASP A 45 -5.08 18.34 10.14
CA ASP A 45 -4.05 19.28 10.59
C ASP A 45 -3.28 19.88 9.42
N ALA A 46 -2.89 19.06 8.44
CA ALA A 46 -2.17 19.51 7.25
C ALA A 46 -2.99 20.52 6.42
N LYS A 47 -4.31 20.33 6.30
CA LYS A 47 -5.19 21.21 5.52
C LYS A 47 -5.60 22.49 6.24
N ASN A 48 -5.73 22.46 7.56
CA ASN A 48 -6.17 23.61 8.36
C ASN A 48 -5.02 24.37 9.02
N GLY A 49 -3.80 23.83 8.95
CA GLY A 49 -2.60 24.43 9.51
C GLY A 49 -2.03 25.56 8.66
N LYS A 50 -0.99 26.18 9.21
CA LYS A 50 -0.14 27.12 8.46
C LYS A 50 0.62 26.35 7.38
N GLU A 51 0.82 26.98 6.23
CA GLU A 51 1.59 26.41 5.12
C GLU A 51 2.98 25.96 5.61
N ASN A 52 3.24 24.67 5.44
CA ASN A 52 4.50 24.02 5.76
C ASN A 52 4.77 22.97 4.68
N PHE A 53 5.79 23.22 3.86
CA PHE A 53 6.15 22.36 2.74
C PHE A 53 6.44 20.91 3.15
N GLU A 54 7.12 20.70 4.28
CA GLU A 54 7.41 19.34 4.76
C GLU A 54 6.11 18.58 5.11
N ILE A 55 5.16 19.25 5.76
CA ILE A 55 3.86 18.64 6.09
C ILE A 55 3.06 18.34 4.82
N TRP A 56 3.13 19.22 3.81
CA TRP A 56 2.47 19.00 2.52
C TRP A 56 3.09 17.84 1.74
N ASP A 57 4.41 17.74 1.70
CA ASP A 57 5.12 16.63 1.05
C ASP A 57 4.78 15.30 1.71
N ASP A 58 4.86 15.24 3.05
CA ASP A 58 4.47 14.07 3.83
C ASP A 58 2.98 13.71 3.63
N TYR A 59 2.11 14.70 3.49
CA TYR A 59 0.69 14.48 3.18
C TYR A 59 0.47 13.85 1.82
N ILE A 60 1.13 14.36 0.80
CA ILE A 60 1.02 13.81 -0.55
C ILE A 60 1.55 12.38 -0.57
N GLU A 61 2.70 12.13 0.04
CA GLU A 61 3.33 10.82 0.11
C GLU A 61 2.47 9.81 0.90
N TRP A 62 2.05 10.16 2.11
CA TRP A 62 1.23 9.27 2.94
C TRP A 62 -0.11 8.96 2.27
N LYS A 63 -0.74 9.95 1.64
CA LYS A 63 -1.99 9.75 0.88
C LYS A 63 -1.79 8.80 -0.30
N ALA A 64 -0.65 8.88 -1.00
CA ALA A 64 -0.31 7.98 -2.08
C ALA A 64 -0.17 6.54 -1.56
N TYR A 65 0.58 6.32 -0.48
CA TYR A 65 0.73 4.98 0.11
C TYR A 65 -0.58 4.41 0.64
N LYS A 66 -1.48 5.23 1.21
CA LYS A 66 -2.81 4.77 1.61
C LYS A 66 -3.60 4.22 0.42
N LYS A 67 -3.63 4.95 -0.70
CA LYS A 67 -4.28 4.49 -1.93
C LYS A 67 -3.63 3.23 -2.50
N THR A 68 -2.30 3.15 -2.45
CA THR A 68 -1.56 1.95 -2.86
C THR A 68 -1.96 0.75 -2.01
N LEU A 69 -2.03 0.90 -0.68
CA LEU A 69 -2.47 -0.17 0.22
C LEU A 69 -3.90 -0.61 -0.07
N GLU A 70 -4.82 0.34 -0.27
CA GLU A 70 -6.21 0.04 -0.63
C GLU A 70 -6.31 -0.77 -1.93
N LYS A 71 -5.50 -0.42 -2.94
CA LYS A 71 -5.40 -1.17 -4.19
C LYS A 71 -4.82 -2.57 -3.97
N LEU A 72 -3.70 -2.70 -3.26
CA LEU A 72 -3.06 -3.99 -3.02
C LEU A 72 -3.97 -4.94 -2.22
N LYS A 73 -4.67 -4.45 -1.20
CA LYS A 73 -5.67 -5.24 -0.45
C LYS A 73 -6.88 -5.63 -1.30
N LYS A 74 -7.23 -4.82 -2.31
CA LYS A 74 -8.26 -5.20 -3.29
C LYS A 74 -7.73 -6.30 -4.21
N ASP A 75 -6.52 -6.14 -4.75
CA ASP A 75 -5.86 -7.13 -5.59
C ASP A 75 -5.73 -8.48 -4.83
N GLU A 76 -5.44 -8.45 -3.52
CA GLU A 76 -5.40 -9.64 -2.64
C GLU A 76 -6.75 -10.36 -2.59
N LYS A 77 -7.85 -9.63 -2.42
CA LYS A 77 -9.21 -10.18 -2.40
C LYS A 77 -9.62 -10.74 -3.77
N ASP A 78 -9.27 -10.04 -4.85
CA ASP A 78 -9.58 -10.47 -6.22
C ASP A 78 -8.81 -11.75 -6.57
N LEU A 79 -7.56 -11.88 -6.12
CA LEU A 79 -6.72 -13.07 -6.32
C LEU A 79 -7.17 -14.24 -5.45
N ALA A 80 -7.65 -13.99 -4.23
CA ALA A 80 -8.24 -15.00 -3.35
C ALA A 80 -9.58 -15.55 -3.87
N SER A 81 -10.38 -14.72 -4.54
CA SER A 81 -11.69 -15.11 -5.11
C SER A 81 -11.59 -15.79 -6.48
N GLY A 82 -10.38 -15.98 -7.02
CA GLY A 82 -10.16 -16.65 -8.31
C GLY A 82 -10.42 -15.78 -9.54
N ASN A 83 -10.71 -14.48 -9.36
CA ASN A 83 -10.85 -13.49 -10.42
C ASN A 83 -9.46 -13.00 -10.89
N ILE A 84 -8.64 -13.92 -11.38
CA ILE A 84 -7.29 -13.59 -11.84
C ILE A 84 -7.37 -13.03 -13.26
N ARG A 85 -7.40 -11.70 -13.40
CA ARG A 85 -6.95 -11.05 -14.64
C ARG A 85 -5.43 -11.00 -14.60
N LEU A 86 -4.78 -11.96 -15.27
CA LEU A 86 -3.35 -11.87 -15.50
C LEU A 86 -3.07 -10.59 -16.31
N PRO A 87 -2.11 -9.74 -15.90
CA PRO A 87 -1.69 -8.62 -16.73
C PRO A 87 -1.18 -9.17 -18.07
N GLN A 88 -1.69 -8.61 -19.18
CA GLN A 88 -1.22 -8.91 -20.54
C GLN A 88 0.16 -8.31 -20.80
#